data_AF-A0A7D6CQ84-F1
#
_entry.id   AF-A0A7D6CQ84-F1
#
_cell.length_a   1.000
_cell.length_b   1.000
_cell.length_c   1.000
_cell.angle_alpha   90.00
_cell.angle_beta   90.00
_cell.angle_gamma   90.00
#
_symmetry.space_group_name_H-M   'P 1'
#
loop_
_entity.id
_entity.type
_entity.pdbx_description
1 polymer ?
#
loop_
_entity_poly.entity_id
_entity_poly.type
_entity_poly.pdbx_seq_one_letter_code
_entity_poly.pdbx_strand_id
1 'polypeptide(L)'
;MELASSFEGDLREALMDDVEQRARDVIAPEVQAHAHDLLEAYGQRHDYDVGTIIEAGTTRVERRKGRVLVRWGWPEPAIFFERGTVDHVVQARNADVLSFIWEDPPQWVREEYDREGEGWRVFLPETEPSGLPESRFIRDSLNYVRRRFES
;
A
#
# COMPACT_ATOMS: atom_id res chain seq x y z
N MET A 1 -7.63 -53.92 1.03
CA MET A 1 -6.65 -52.99 1.63
C MET A 1 -6.91 -51.61 1.03
N GLU A 2 -8.07 -51.02 1.32
CA GLU A 2 -8.56 -49.73 0.76
C GLU A 2 -8.69 -48.62 1.83
N LEU A 3 -8.69 -48.99 3.11
CA LEU A 3 -8.83 -48.07 4.25
C LEU A 3 -7.64 -47.10 4.38
N ALA A 4 -6.44 -47.51 3.99
CA ALA A 4 -5.24 -46.68 4.13
C ALA A 4 -5.20 -45.52 3.11
N SER A 5 -5.69 -45.74 1.88
CA SER A 5 -5.71 -44.73 0.82
C SER A 5 -6.81 -43.68 1.03
N SER A 6 -7.98 -44.08 1.53
CA SER A 6 -9.02 -43.12 1.92
C SER A 6 -8.58 -42.29 3.12
N PHE A 7 -7.97 -42.92 4.13
CA PHE A 7 -7.44 -42.23 5.31
C PHE A 7 -6.34 -41.20 4.96
N GLU A 8 -5.37 -41.55 4.12
CA GLU A 8 -4.34 -40.61 3.69
C GLU A 8 -4.93 -39.43 2.91
N GLY A 9 -5.94 -39.68 2.07
CA GLY A 9 -6.69 -38.66 1.35
C GLY A 9 -7.41 -37.71 2.31
N ASP A 10 -8.19 -38.26 3.23
CA ASP A 10 -8.96 -37.49 4.21
C ASP A 10 -8.05 -36.68 5.14
N LEU A 11 -6.93 -37.25 5.59
CA LEU A 11 -5.95 -36.54 6.41
C LEU A 11 -5.29 -35.39 5.64
N ARG A 12 -4.95 -35.61 4.37
CA ARG A 12 -4.37 -34.56 3.51
C ARG A 12 -5.35 -33.42 3.30
N GLU A 13 -6.63 -33.71 3.04
CA GLU A 13 -7.64 -32.66 2.88
C GLU A 13 -7.87 -31.90 4.19
N ALA A 14 -7.97 -32.60 5.33
CA ALA A 14 -8.12 -31.95 6.64
C ALA A 14 -6.93 -31.04 7.00
N LEU A 15 -5.70 -31.46 6.69
CA LEU A 15 -4.52 -30.61 6.85
C LEU A 15 -4.58 -29.39 5.93
N MET A 16 -5.01 -29.57 4.69
CA MET A 16 -5.15 -28.46 3.74
C MET A 16 -6.23 -27.47 4.17
N ASP A 17 -7.32 -27.94 4.78
CA ASP A 17 -8.38 -27.10 5.37
C ASP A 17 -7.83 -26.26 6.52
N ASP A 18 -7.06 -26.86 7.43
CA ASP A 18 -6.43 -26.15 8.56
C ASP A 18 -5.44 -25.09 8.08
N VAL A 19 -4.58 -25.43 7.11
CA VAL A 19 -3.63 -24.49 6.51
C VAL A 19 -4.36 -23.34 5.80
N GLU A 20 -5.43 -23.64 5.08
CA GLU A 20 -6.25 -22.61 4.42
C GLU A 20 -6.89 -21.68 5.45
N GLN A 21 -7.47 -22.23 6.52
CA GLN A 21 -8.10 -21.46 7.59
C GLN A 21 -7.07 -20.58 8.30
N ARG A 22 -5.91 -21.13 8.67
CA ARG A 22 -4.82 -20.37 9.29
C ARG A 22 -4.29 -19.27 8.36
N ALA A 23 -4.20 -19.53 7.06
CA ALA A 23 -3.80 -18.53 6.09
C ALA A 23 -4.79 -17.36 6.03
N ARG A 24 -6.10 -17.63 6.15
CA ARG A 24 -7.17 -16.62 6.15
C ARG A 24 -7.25 -15.82 7.45
N ASP A 25 -7.17 -16.50 8.59
CA ASP A 25 -7.48 -15.88 9.88
C ASP A 25 -6.27 -15.23 10.55
N VAL A 26 -5.06 -15.71 10.21
CA VAL A 26 -3.83 -15.29 10.88
C VAL A 26 -2.86 -14.67 9.89
N ILE A 27 -2.41 -15.44 8.89
CA ILE A 27 -1.28 -15.02 8.05
C ILE A 27 -1.63 -13.83 7.18
N ALA A 28 -2.74 -13.88 6.42
CA ALA A 28 -3.10 -12.78 5.53
C ALA A 28 -3.36 -11.45 6.30
N PRO A 29 -4.12 -11.45 7.41
CA PRO A 29 -4.29 -10.25 8.22
C PRO A 29 -2.98 -9.72 8.84
N GLU A 30 -2.12 -10.61 9.37
CA GLU A 30 -0.84 -10.22 10.00
C GLU A 30 0.09 -9.57 8.99
N VAL A 31 0.19 -10.10 7.77
CA VAL A 31 1.02 -9.53 6.70
C VAL A 31 0.48 -8.18 6.23
N GLN A 32 -0.85 -8.05 6.09
CA GLN A 32 -1.47 -6.79 5.70
C GLN A 32 -1.28 -5.71 6.76
N ALA A 33 -1.51 -6.06 8.03
CA ALA A 33 -1.32 -5.15 9.15
C ALA A 33 0.13 -4.67 9.24
N HIS A 34 1.10 -5.57 9.10
CA HIS A 34 2.51 -5.17 9.12
C HIS A 34 2.87 -4.19 8.00
N ALA A 35 2.32 -4.38 6.79
CA ALA A 35 2.51 -3.44 5.70
C ALA A 35 1.86 -2.07 5.98
N HIS A 36 0.70 -2.05 6.65
CA HIS A 36 0.03 -0.82 7.07
C HIS A 36 0.86 -0.09 8.13
N ASP A 37 1.40 -0.79 9.12
CA ASP A 37 2.27 -0.19 10.14
C ASP A 37 3.48 0.50 9.52
N LEU A 38 4.08 -0.10 8.48
CA LEU A 38 5.20 0.49 7.75
C LEU A 38 4.79 1.76 6.99
N LEU A 39 3.62 1.76 6.36
CA LEU A 39 3.07 2.94 5.67
C LEU A 39 2.75 4.06 6.66
N GLU A 40 2.10 3.76 7.79
CA GLU A 40 1.79 4.75 8.83
C GLU A 40 3.07 5.37 9.40
N ALA A 41 4.08 4.55 9.71
CA ALA A 41 5.37 5.04 10.18
C ALA A 41 6.08 5.91 9.13
N TYR A 42 5.95 5.56 7.85
CA TYR A 42 6.46 6.37 6.74
C TYR A 42 5.73 7.71 6.63
N GLY A 43 4.39 7.71 6.67
CA GLY A 43 3.57 8.91 6.64
C GLY A 43 3.88 9.86 7.80
N GLN A 44 3.96 9.34 9.03
CA GLN A 44 4.32 10.13 10.21
C GLN A 44 5.73 10.72 10.13
N ARG A 45 6.70 10.00 9.56
CA ARG A 45 8.09 10.47 9.44
C ARG A 45 8.23 11.61 8.45
N HIS A 46 7.44 11.59 7.38
CA HIS A 46 7.57 12.50 6.25
C HIS A 46 6.41 13.50 6.15
N ASP A 47 5.50 13.49 7.12
CA ASP A 47 4.29 14.33 7.15
C ASP A 47 3.41 14.15 5.91
N TYR A 48 3.20 12.88 5.51
CA TYR A 48 2.36 12.52 4.37
C TYR A 48 1.07 11.83 4.84
N ASP A 49 -0.06 12.23 4.24
CA ASP A 49 -1.30 11.46 4.32
C ASP A 49 -1.21 10.23 3.41
N VAL A 50 -1.03 9.07 4.04
CA VAL A 50 -0.95 7.76 3.39
C VAL A 50 -2.22 6.94 3.55
N GLY A 51 -3.28 7.51 4.16
CA GLY A 51 -4.51 6.77 4.48
C GLY A 51 -5.13 6.11 3.26
N THR A 52 -5.15 6.81 2.13
CA THR A 52 -5.67 6.26 0.86
C THR A 52 -4.83 5.09 0.35
N ILE A 53 -3.51 5.11 0.54
CA ILE A 53 -2.63 3.99 0.15
C ILE A 53 -2.87 2.80 1.07
N ILE A 54 -3.01 3.02 2.37
CA ILE A 54 -3.33 1.98 3.35
C ILE A 54 -4.66 1.30 2.97
N GLU A 55 -5.72 2.08 2.75
CA GLU A 55 -7.05 1.57 2.40
C GLU A 55 -7.08 0.83 1.05
N ALA A 56 -6.21 1.19 0.11
CA ALA A 56 -6.11 0.53 -1.19
C ALA A 56 -5.41 -0.84 -1.14
N GLY A 57 -4.86 -1.23 0.01
CA GLY A 57 -4.22 -2.51 0.20
C GLY A 57 -5.22 -3.67 0.13
N THR A 58 -4.84 -4.74 -0.56
CA THR A 58 -5.69 -5.92 -0.74
C THR A 58 -4.98 -7.20 -0.34
N THR A 59 -5.74 -8.13 0.22
CA THR A 59 -5.31 -9.50 0.53
C THR A 59 -6.27 -10.52 -0.02
N ARG A 60 -5.74 -11.64 -0.51
CA ARG A 60 -6.51 -12.78 -0.99
C ARG A 60 -5.84 -14.10 -0.65
N VAL A 61 -6.63 -15.05 -0.15
CA VAL A 61 -6.21 -16.44 0.07
C VAL A 61 -6.87 -17.35 -0.96
N GLU A 62 -6.06 -18.16 -1.64
CA GLU A 62 -6.50 -19.09 -2.68
C GLU A 62 -5.97 -20.51 -2.42
N ARG A 63 -6.87 -21.49 -2.35
CA ARG A 63 -6.51 -22.91 -2.39
C ARG A 63 -6.20 -23.33 -3.82
N ARG A 64 -5.08 -24.04 -4.00
CA ARG A 64 -4.70 -24.73 -5.25
C ARG A 64 -4.35 -26.18 -4.93
N LYS A 65 -4.22 -27.01 -5.96
CA LYS A 65 -3.87 -28.44 -5.80
C LYS A 65 -2.56 -28.58 -5.00
N GLY A 66 -2.66 -29.04 -3.75
CA GLY A 66 -1.55 -29.27 -2.84
C GLY A 66 -0.87 -28.03 -2.25
N ARG A 67 -1.49 -26.84 -2.31
CA ARG A 67 -0.93 -25.61 -1.71
C ARG A 67 -1.97 -24.54 -1.45
N VAL A 68 -1.69 -23.68 -0.49
CA VAL A 68 -2.43 -22.44 -0.23
C VAL A 68 -1.56 -21.25 -0.65
N LEU A 69 -2.12 -20.30 -1.38
CA LEU A 69 -1.44 -19.05 -1.74
C LEU A 69 -2.09 -17.89 -1.01
N VAL A 70 -1.26 -17.10 -0.33
CA VAL A 70 -1.62 -15.77 0.17
C VAL A 70 -1.05 -14.75 -0.81
N ARG A 71 -1.91 -13.88 -1.32
CA ARG A 71 -1.55 -12.74 -2.17
C ARG A 71 -1.90 -11.48 -1.44
N TRP A 72 -0.97 -10.53 -1.40
CA TRP A 72 -1.22 -9.19 -0.91
C TRP A 72 -0.58 -8.18 -1.86
N GLY A 73 -1.15 -6.99 -1.94
CA GLY A 73 -0.66 -5.98 -2.86
C GLY A 73 -1.52 -4.72 -2.91
N TRP A 74 -1.00 -3.73 -3.62
CA TRP A 74 -1.56 -2.40 -3.79
C TRP A 74 -1.74 -2.08 -5.28
N PRO A 75 -2.58 -1.10 -5.62
CA PRO A 75 -2.68 -0.61 -7.00
C PRO A 75 -1.35 -0.03 -7.49
N GLU A 76 -1.20 0.06 -8.80
CA GLU A 76 0.02 0.50 -9.48
C GLU A 76 0.64 1.79 -8.89
N PRO A 77 -0.12 2.85 -8.54
CA PRO A 77 0.47 4.08 -7.98
C PRO A 77 1.26 3.88 -6.68
N ALA A 78 1.00 2.81 -5.93
CA ALA A 78 1.77 2.52 -4.71
C ALA A 78 3.25 2.21 -4.98
N ILE A 79 3.62 1.91 -6.24
CA ILE A 79 5.02 1.72 -6.61
C ILE A 79 5.87 2.99 -6.38
N PHE A 80 5.26 4.18 -6.47
CA PHE A 80 5.94 5.45 -6.23
C PHE A 80 6.29 5.63 -4.74
N PHE A 81 5.45 5.14 -3.84
CA PHE A 81 5.76 5.10 -2.41
C PHE A 81 6.79 4.01 -2.10
N GLU A 82 6.65 2.83 -2.71
CA GLU A 82 7.54 1.70 -2.49
C GLU A 82 8.99 1.99 -2.92
N ARG A 83 9.18 2.70 -4.03
CA ARG A 83 10.50 2.97 -4.64
C ARG A 83 10.99 4.41 -4.45
N GLY A 84 10.12 5.29 -4.00
CA GLY A 84 10.36 6.73 -4.04
C GLY A 84 10.25 7.30 -5.45
N THR A 85 10.26 8.63 -5.52
CA THR A 85 10.33 9.40 -6.76
C THR A 85 11.47 10.41 -6.67
N VAL A 86 11.87 10.93 -7.81
CA VAL A 86 12.80 12.05 -7.88
C VAL A 86 12.02 13.36 -7.93
N ASP A 87 12.71 14.46 -7.64
CA ASP A 87 12.20 15.81 -7.91
C ASP A 87 11.74 15.88 -9.36
N HIS A 88 10.53 16.40 -9.58
CA HIS A 88 9.93 16.44 -10.90
C HIS A 88 9.04 17.67 -11.04
N VAL A 89 8.81 18.06 -12.29
CA VAL A 89 7.91 19.16 -12.63
C VAL A 89 6.55 18.58 -13.00
N VAL A 90 5.50 19.09 -12.38
CA VAL A 90 4.10 18.82 -12.75
C VAL A 90 3.60 19.98 -13.58
N GLN A 91 3.17 19.68 -14.81
CA GLN A 91 2.61 20.65 -15.73
C GLN A 91 1.20 20.24 -16.14
N ALA A 92 0.33 21.23 -16.36
CA ALA A 92 -1.00 20.98 -16.88
C ALA A 92 -0.91 20.44 -18.32
N ARG A 93 -1.44 19.24 -18.57
CA ARG A 93 -1.39 18.60 -19.91
C ARG A 93 -2.54 19.04 -20.83
N ASN A 94 -3.71 19.30 -20.25
CA ASN A 94 -4.96 19.58 -20.98
C ASN A 94 -5.64 20.88 -20.48
N ALA A 95 -4.91 21.71 -19.76
CA ALA A 95 -5.38 23.00 -19.25
C ALA A 95 -4.23 24.00 -19.31
N ASP A 96 -4.56 25.30 -19.32
CA ASP A 96 -3.55 26.36 -19.36
C ASP A 96 -2.81 26.51 -18.01
N VAL A 97 -3.46 26.10 -16.91
CA VAL A 97 -2.93 26.17 -15.54
C VAL A 97 -3.43 25.01 -14.68
N LEU A 98 -2.65 24.63 -13.67
CA LEU A 98 -3.06 23.79 -12.55
C LEU A 98 -3.92 24.62 -11.60
N SER A 99 -5.02 24.05 -11.10
CA SER A 99 -5.87 24.70 -10.10
C SER A 99 -6.17 23.77 -8.93
N PHE A 100 -5.85 24.21 -7.71
CA PHE A 100 -6.07 23.47 -6.46
C PHE A 100 -6.18 24.44 -5.27
N ILE A 101 -6.68 23.93 -4.14
CA ILE A 101 -6.67 24.64 -2.85
C ILE A 101 -5.36 24.28 -2.13
N TRP A 102 -4.60 25.28 -1.72
CA TRP A 102 -3.43 25.11 -0.87
C TRP A 102 -3.75 25.64 0.53
N GLU A 103 -3.81 24.77 1.53
CA GLU A 103 -4.27 25.09 2.89
C GLU A 103 -3.27 25.95 3.67
N ASP A 104 -1.98 25.63 3.62
CA ASP A 104 -0.93 26.41 4.28
C ASP A 104 0.17 26.84 3.29
N PRO A 105 -0.13 27.81 2.41
CA PRO A 105 0.84 28.23 1.40
C PRO A 105 1.78 29.32 1.94
N PRO A 106 2.96 29.49 1.32
CA PRO A 106 3.90 30.56 1.64
C PRO A 106 3.27 31.95 1.42
N GLN A 107 3.84 32.96 2.09
CA GLN A 107 3.27 34.31 2.16
C GLN A 107 2.93 34.92 0.79
N TRP A 108 3.78 34.74 -0.22
CA TRP A 108 3.54 35.30 -1.56
C TRP A 108 2.23 34.78 -2.18
N VAL A 109 1.87 33.52 -1.97
CA VAL A 109 0.59 32.95 -2.45
C VAL A 109 -0.58 33.60 -1.73
N ARG A 110 -0.44 33.86 -0.43
CA ARG A 110 -1.50 34.47 0.38
C ARG A 110 -1.77 35.92 0.00
N GLU A 111 -0.78 36.60 -0.57
CA GLU A 111 -0.86 37.97 -1.06
C GLU A 111 -1.41 38.05 -2.50
N GLU A 112 -1.10 37.05 -3.33
CA GLU A 112 -1.48 37.03 -4.75
C GLU A 112 -2.83 36.36 -5.03
N TYR A 113 -3.23 35.37 -4.23
CA TYR A 113 -4.44 34.58 -4.46
C TYR A 113 -5.50 34.77 -3.39
N ASP A 114 -6.75 34.51 -3.77
CA ASP A 114 -7.91 34.60 -2.88
C ASP A 114 -8.07 33.37 -1.99
N ARG A 115 -8.59 33.61 -0.78
CA ARG A 115 -9.00 32.56 0.14
C ARG A 115 -10.26 31.86 -0.36
N GLU A 116 -10.25 30.54 -0.34
CA GLU A 116 -11.40 29.71 -0.69
C GLU A 116 -11.43 28.47 0.21
N GLY A 117 -12.52 28.30 0.97
CA GLY A 117 -12.63 27.23 1.97
C GLY A 117 -11.56 27.36 3.06
N GLU A 118 -10.87 26.25 3.34
CA GLU A 118 -9.80 26.17 4.35
C GLU A 118 -8.43 26.63 3.83
N GLY A 119 -8.31 27.12 2.58
CA GLY A 119 -7.03 27.48 1.98
C GLY A 119 -7.11 28.61 0.95
N TRP A 120 -6.14 28.64 0.04
CA TRP A 120 -6.03 29.60 -1.06
C TRP A 120 -6.15 28.90 -2.40
N ARG A 121 -6.98 29.44 -3.29
CA ARG A 121 -7.17 28.92 -4.65
C ARG A 121 -6.04 29.40 -5.54
N VAL A 122 -5.13 28.49 -5.90
CA VAL A 122 -3.97 28.82 -6.74
C VAL A 122 -4.17 28.42 -8.20
N PHE A 123 -3.53 29.16 -9.09
CA PHE A 123 -3.47 28.90 -10.52
C PHE A 123 -2.02 28.99 -10.99
N LEU A 124 -1.36 27.84 -11.19
CA LEU A 124 0.06 27.77 -11.53
C LEU A 124 0.27 27.06 -12.87
N PRO A 125 1.16 27.56 -13.76
CA PRO A 125 1.49 26.84 -15.00
C PRO A 125 2.20 25.51 -14.70
N GLU A 126 3.03 25.48 -13.66
CA GLU A 126 3.75 24.29 -13.21
C GLU A 126 4.00 24.30 -11.70
N THR A 127 4.28 23.12 -11.13
CA THR A 127 4.80 22.97 -9.76
C THR A 127 6.00 22.02 -9.76
N GLU A 128 6.91 22.22 -8.81
CA GLU A 128 8.13 21.42 -8.68
C GLU A 128 8.14 20.69 -7.33
N PRO A 129 7.30 19.66 -7.13
CA PRO A 129 7.33 18.88 -5.91
C PRO A 129 8.67 18.15 -5.74
N SER A 130 9.18 18.16 -4.50
CA SER A 130 10.26 17.25 -4.12
C SER A 130 9.85 15.79 -4.32
N GLY A 131 10.84 14.96 -4.65
CA GLY A 131 10.66 13.52 -4.75
C GLY A 131 10.25 12.88 -3.43
N LEU A 132 9.50 11.79 -3.53
CA LEU A 132 9.14 10.98 -2.38
C LEU A 132 10.33 10.09 -1.97
N PRO A 133 10.71 10.05 -0.69
CA PRO A 133 11.64 9.05 -0.20
C PRO A 133 11.05 7.63 -0.33
N GLU A 134 11.93 6.64 -0.41
CA GLU A 134 11.55 5.24 -0.53
C GLU A 134 10.99 4.68 0.79
N SER A 135 9.75 4.19 0.80
CA SER A 135 9.15 3.57 2.00
C SER A 135 9.50 2.10 2.20
N ARG A 136 9.74 1.35 1.11
CA ARG A 136 10.04 -0.11 1.10
C ARG A 136 8.98 -1.02 1.73
N PHE A 137 7.77 -0.52 1.97
CA PHE A 137 6.75 -1.24 2.72
C PHE A 137 6.38 -2.62 2.13
N ILE A 138 6.44 -2.80 0.80
CA ILE A 138 6.18 -4.10 0.14
C ILE A 138 7.35 -5.05 0.36
N ARG A 139 8.60 -4.60 0.11
CA ARG A 139 9.81 -5.42 0.26
C ARG A 139 10.03 -5.80 1.72
N ASP A 140 9.81 -4.89 2.65
CA ASP A 140 10.00 -5.14 4.07
C ASP A 140 8.93 -6.07 4.63
N SER A 141 7.69 -5.99 4.12
CA SER A 141 6.65 -6.98 4.41
C SER A 141 7.01 -8.37 3.88
N LEU A 142 7.58 -8.48 2.68
CA LEU A 142 8.05 -9.77 2.16
C LEU A 142 9.18 -10.34 3.03
N ASN A 143 10.12 -9.51 3.46
CA ASN A 143 11.20 -9.92 4.34
C ASN A 143 10.68 -10.35 5.72
N TYR A 144 9.65 -9.68 6.22
CA TYR A 144 8.95 -10.07 7.44
C TYR A 144 8.33 -11.47 7.32
N VAL A 145 7.60 -11.75 6.25
CA VAL A 145 7.00 -13.08 6.01
C VAL A 145 8.05 -14.17 6.02
N ARG A 146 9.17 -13.96 5.30
CA ARG A 146 10.28 -14.93 5.25
C ARG A 146 10.84 -15.23 6.64
N ARG A 147 11.12 -14.19 7.44
CA ARG A 147 11.66 -14.38 8.80
C ARG A 147 10.67 -15.02 9.77
N ARG A 148 9.38 -14.77 9.58
CA ARG A 148 8.33 -15.17 10.52
C ARG A 148 7.84 -16.60 10.30
N PHE A 149 7.82 -17.05 9.04
CA PHE A 149 7.15 -18.29 8.63
C PHE A 149 8.04 -19.27 7.85
N GLU A 150 9.22 -18.88 7.37
CA GLU A 150 10.18 -19.79 6.70
C GLU A 150 11.31 -20.27 7.62
N SER A 151 11.33 -19.83 8.88
CA SER A 151 12.26 -20.25 9.94
C SER A 151 11.73 -21.46 10.71
#